data_AF-A0A6P0IV71-F1
#
_entry.id   AF-A0A6P0IV71-F1
#
_cell.length_a   1.000
_cell.length_b   1.000
_cell.length_c   1.000
_cell.angle_alpha   90.00
_cell.angle_beta   90.00
_cell.angle_gamma   90.00
#
_symmetry.space_group_name_H-M   'P 1'
#
loop_
_entity.id
_entity.type
_entity.pdbx_description
1 polymer ?
#
loop_
_entity_poly.entity_id
_entity_poly.type
_entity_poly.pdbx_seq_one_letter_code
_entity_poly.pdbx_strand_id
1 'polypeptide(L)' 'MPPDNNRAERSLRLAVTKRKVAGGSRSWSGFERSATLLSVIQSCRAQGRNVIEFLTQALSLGARHCSNQLSLIPVFK' A
#
# COMPACT_ATOMS: atom_id res chain seq x y z
N MET A 1 25.96 4.21 1.50
CA MET A 1 24.99 5.21 2.01
C MET A 1 25.26 5.38 3.49
N PRO A 2 25.28 6.61 4.02
CA PRO A 2 25.30 6.84 5.47
C PRO A 2 24.15 6.07 6.14
N PRO A 3 24.27 5.64 7.41
CA PRO A 3 23.19 5.00 8.13
C PRO A 3 22.12 6.05 8.50
N ASP A 4 21.34 6.48 7.50
CA ASP A 4 20.23 7.42 7.69
C ASP A 4 18.87 6.73 7.57
N ASN A 5 17.90 7.25 8.30
CA ASN A 5 16.54 6.70 8.39
C ASN A 5 15.60 7.29 7.30
N ASN A 6 16.12 8.08 6.34
CA ASN A 6 15.31 8.86 5.40
C ASN A 6 14.35 8.00 4.58
N ARG A 7 14.76 6.77 4.23
CA ARG A 7 13.90 5.84 3.49
C ARG A 7 12.70 5.39 4.33
N ALA A 8 12.93 5.05 5.59
CA ALA A 8 11.89 4.63 6.52
C ALA A 8 10.95 5.80 6.88
N GLU A 9 11.49 7.00 7.07
CA GLU A 9 10.66 8.17 7.31
C GLU A 9 9.78 8.52 6.11
N ARG A 10 10.33 8.45 4.89
CA ARG A 10 9.56 8.70 3.65
C ARG A 10 8.43 7.71 3.45
N SER A 11 8.63 6.43 3.77
CA SER A 11 7.57 5.43 3.70
C SER A 11 6.46 5.76 4.72
N LEU A 12 6.81 6.02 5.98
CA LEU A 12 5.80 6.28 7.02
C LEU A 12 5.03 7.60 6.85
N ARG A 13 5.61 8.62 6.21
CA ARG A 13 5.02 9.96 6.08
C ARG A 13 3.59 9.96 5.52
N LEU A 14 3.32 9.12 4.51
CA LEU A 14 1.96 9.02 3.94
C LEU A 14 0.93 8.55 4.98
N ALA A 15 1.27 7.53 5.76
CA ALA A 15 0.38 6.97 6.77
C ALA A 15 0.11 7.96 7.92
N VAL A 16 1.15 8.67 8.36
CA VAL A 16 1.05 9.70 9.41
C VAL A 16 0.16 10.85 8.95
N THR A 17 0.38 11.38 7.75
CA THR A 17 -0.46 12.45 7.18
C THR A 17 -1.90 11.99 7.02
N LYS A 18 -2.15 10.79 6.48
CA LYS A 18 -3.51 10.22 6.37
C LYS A 18 -4.20 10.17 7.72
N ARG A 19 -3.54 9.65 8.75
CA ARG A 19 -4.09 9.56 10.11
C ARG A 19 -4.41 10.94 10.68
N LYS A 20 -3.51 11.92 10.49
CA LYS A 20 -3.70 13.29 10.96
C LYS A 20 -4.92 13.96 10.31
N VAL A 21 -5.05 13.86 8.99
CA VAL A 21 -6.12 14.52 8.22
C VAL A 21 -7.47 13.81 8.42
N ALA A 22 -7.49 12.48 8.45
CA ALA A 22 -8.73 11.69 8.48
C ALA A 22 -9.11 11.17 9.89
N GLY A 23 -8.37 11.51 10.94
CA GLY A 23 -8.62 11.08 12.32
C GLY A 23 -8.32 9.60 12.64
N GLY A 24 -8.09 8.76 11.63
CA GLY A 24 -7.85 7.32 11.82
C GLY A 24 -9.15 6.51 11.97
N SER A 25 -9.04 5.26 12.44
CA SER A 25 -10.21 4.40 12.70
C SER A 25 -10.38 4.17 14.20
N ARG A 26 -11.64 4.05 14.64
CA ARG A 26 -12.01 3.70 16.02
C ARG A 26 -12.14 2.18 16.25
N SER A 27 -11.92 1.37 15.22
CA SER A 27 -11.91 -0.09 15.33
C SER A 27 -10.62 -0.67 14.79
N TRP A 28 -10.22 -1.82 15.34
CA TRP A 28 -9.04 -2.54 14.87
C TRP A 28 -9.16 -2.95 13.39
N SER A 29 -10.32 -3.47 12.99
CA SER A 29 -10.58 -3.86 11.60
C SER A 29 -10.52 -2.67 10.62
N GLY A 30 -10.90 -1.47 11.03
CA GLY A 30 -10.76 -0.27 10.20
C GLY A 30 -9.31 0.24 10.13
N PHE A 31 -8.53 0.03 11.19
CA PHE A 31 -7.10 0.29 11.19
C PHE A 31 -6.37 -0.66 10.23
N GLU A 32 -6.62 -1.97 10.32
CA GLU A 32 -6.03 -2.98 9.43
C GLU A 32 -6.34 -2.70 7.96
N ARG A 33 -7.61 -2.42 7.62
CA ARG A 33 -7.99 -2.05 6.25
C ARG A 33 -7.24 -0.82 5.74
N SER A 34 -7.10 0.20 6.58
CA SER A 34 -6.32 1.40 6.23
C SER A 34 -4.84 1.09 6.03
N ALA A 35 -4.26 0.25 6.90
CA ALA A 35 -2.87 -0.17 6.83
C ALA A 35 -2.61 -0.97 5.55
N THR A 36 -3.46 -1.93 5.20
CA THR A 36 -3.36 -2.71 3.96
C THR A 36 -3.36 -1.83 2.73
N LEU A 37 -4.28 -0.87 2.62
CA LEU A 37 -4.33 0.06 1.50
C LEU A 37 -3.06 0.92 1.41
N LEU A 38 -2.58 1.45 2.54
CA LEU A 38 -1.35 2.25 2.58
C LEU A 38 -0.12 1.42 2.17
N SER A 39 -0.05 0.16 2.60
CA SER A 39 1.02 -0.77 2.20
C SER A 39 1.01 -1.04 0.70
N VAL A 40 -0.17 -1.28 0.09
CA VAL A 40 -0.32 -1.42 -1.37
C VAL A 40 0.17 -0.15 -2.09
N ILE A 41 -0.32 1.03 -1.68
CA ILE A 41 0.03 2.32 -2.30
C ILE A 41 1.54 2.55 -2.25
N GLN A 42 2.16 2.34 -1.09
CA GLN A 42 3.59 2.56 -0.91
C GLN A 42 4.44 1.55 -1.68
N SER A 43 4.01 0.30 -1.73
CA SER A 43 4.70 -0.75 -2.49
C SER A 43 4.67 -0.45 -3.98
N CYS A 44 3.51 -0.11 -4.53
CA CYS A 44 3.37 0.31 -5.93
C CYS A 44 4.25 1.52 -6.24
N ARG A 45 4.25 2.55 -5.39
CA ARG A 45 5.12 3.73 -5.55
C ARG A 45 6.60 3.37 -5.53
N ALA A 46 7.03 2.52 -4.60
CA ALA A 46 8.42 2.06 -4.51
C ALA A 46 8.84 1.23 -5.74
N GLN A 47 7.90 0.55 -6.38
CA GLN A 47 8.11 -0.26 -7.60
C GLN A 47 7.92 0.54 -8.90
N GLY A 48 7.55 1.83 -8.83
CA GLY A 48 7.22 2.63 -10.02
C GLY A 48 5.93 2.19 -10.75
N ARG A 49 5.03 1.48 -10.07
CA ARG A 49 3.76 0.98 -10.63
C ARG A 49 2.62 1.97 -10.40
N ASN A 50 1.69 2.05 -11.35
CA ASN A 50 0.45 2.81 -11.17
C ASN A 50 -0.45 2.13 -10.12
N VAL A 51 -0.76 2.87 -9.06
CA VAL A 51 -1.55 2.37 -7.92
C VAL A 51 -3.01 2.10 -8.31
N ILE A 52 -3.61 2.99 -9.09
CA ILE A 52 -5.01 2.88 -9.50
C ILE A 52 -5.18 1.66 -10.39
N GLU A 53 -4.30 1.50 -11.38
CA GLU A 53 -4.29 0.33 -12.25
C GLU A 53 -4.15 -0.98 -11.46
N PHE A 54 -3.23 -1.02 -10.49
CA PHE A 54 -3.06 -2.18 -9.62
C PHE A 54 -4.33 -2.53 -8.84
N LEU A 55 -4.97 -1.54 -8.22
CA LEU A 55 -6.20 -1.75 -7.45
C LEU A 55 -7.37 -2.17 -8.34
N THR A 56 -7.50 -1.60 -9.54
CA THR A 56 -8.52 -1.99 -10.52
C THR A 56 -8.33 -3.44 -10.96
N GLN A 57 -7.09 -3.87 -11.22
CA GLN A 57 -6.78 -5.27 -11.51
C GLN A 57 -7.11 -6.18 -10.32
N ALA A 58 -6.72 -5.79 -9.10
CA ALA A 58 -6.98 -6.56 -7.89
C ALA A 58 -8.48 -6.78 -7.65
N LEU A 59 -9.30 -5.73 -7.80
CA LEU A 59 -10.75 -5.82 -7.68
C LEU A 59 -11.35 -6.71 -8.78
N SER A 60 -10.90 -6.54 -10.02
CA SER A 60 -11.38 -7.34 -11.17
C SER A 60 -11.07 -8.82 -11.00
N LEU A 61 -9.88 -9.17 -10.52
CA LEU A 61 -9.47 -10.55 -10.25
C LEU A 61 -10.17 -11.12 -9.02
N GLY A 62 -10.40 -10.30 -7.98
CA GLY A 62 -11.16 -10.68 -6.79
C GLY A 62 -12.60 -11.07 -7.14
N ALA A 63 -13.26 -10.29 -8.02
CA ALA A 63 -14.60 -10.59 -8.52
C ALA A 63 -14.67 -11.92 -9.31
N ARG A 64 -13.56 -12.34 -9.90
CA ARG A 64 -13.43 -13.61 -10.65
C ARG A 64 -12.93 -14.77 -9.79
N HIS A 65 -12.66 -14.55 -8.50
CA HIS A 65 -11.99 -15.51 -7.62
C HIS A 65 -10.59 -15.96 -8.10
N CYS A 66 -9.87 -15.10 -8.83
CA CYS A 66 -8.52 -15.36 -9.37
C CYS A 66 -7.45 -14.41 -8.79
N SER A 67 -7.57 -14.06 -7.51
CA SER A 67 -6.67 -13.07 -6.85
C SER A 67 -5.20 -13.51 -6.80
N ASN A 68 -4.92 -14.81 -6.90
CA ASN A 68 -3.57 -15.38 -6.94
C ASN A 68 -2.75 -14.97 -8.18
N GLN A 69 -3.38 -14.37 -9.19
CA GLN A 69 -2.69 -13.92 -10.42
C GLN A 69 -1.96 -12.58 -10.27
N LEU A 70 -2.18 -11.85 -9.17
CA LEU A 70 -1.59 -10.53 -8.95
C LEU A 70 -0.73 -10.51 -7.68
N SER A 71 0.50 -10.02 -7.81
CA SER A 71 1.45 -9.93 -6.70
C SER A 71 1.95 -8.51 -6.45
N LEU A 72 2.14 -8.20 -5.16
CA LEU A 72 2.87 -7.04 -4.67
C LEU A 72 4.36 -7.30 -4.48
N ILE A 73 4.79 -8.56 -4.52
CA ILE A 73 6.21 -8.89 -4.45
C ILE A 73 6.82 -8.54 -5.81
N PRO A 74 7.86 -7.67 -5.85
CA PRO A 74 8.51 -7.34 -7.11
C PRO A 74 9.17 -8.59 -7.69
N VAL A 75 8.94 -8.83 -9.00
CA VAL A 75 9.67 -9.86 -9.75
C VAL A 75 10.93 -9.20 -10.28
N PHE A 76 12.09 -9.59 -9.76
CA PHE A 76 13.37 -9.15 -10.30
C PHE A 76 13.61 -9.92 -11.61
N LYS A 77 13.75 -9.19 -12.72
CA LYS A 77 14.26 -9.74 -13.98
C LYS A 77 15.77 -9.66 -14.00
#